data_AF-A0ABD0YFC9-F1
#
_entry.id   AF-A0ABD0YFC9-F1
#
_cell.length_a   1.000
_cell.length_b   1.000
_cell.length_c   1.000
_cell.angle_alpha   90.00
_cell.angle_beta   90.00
_cell.angle_gamma   90.00
#
_symmetry.space_group_name_H-M   'P 1'
#
loop_
_entity.id
_entity.type
_entity.pdbx_description
1 polymer ?
#
loop_
_entity_poly.entity_id
_entity_poly.type
_entity_poly.pdbx_seq_one_letter_code
_entity_poly.pdbx_strand_id
1 'polypeptide(L)'
;MFVSRSVEQWANKLGEELWELGLSVTKAPEIKTTYKKLNARVLPTDGEGILNTIVSNVNRLLKMKMDSVMCIIDTAEELGEEFTSIAETKYSYYSAKYSLEPGGEPSESEEELGIDRQMYKEIQLTPDQAFYGIPVNTTHSAVHVPTDVDDQSNIFYSLFNR
;
A
#
# COMPACT_ATOMS: atom_id res chain seq x y z
N MET A 1 -32.49 54.68 -31.98
CA MET A 1 -32.94 53.33 -32.44
C MET A 1 -31.92 52.60 -33.33
N PHE A 2 -30.89 53.26 -33.90
CA PHE A 2 -29.93 52.61 -34.82
C PHE A 2 -28.78 51.82 -34.16
N VAL A 3 -28.43 52.14 -32.91
CA VAL A 3 -27.27 51.53 -32.20
C VAL A 3 -27.49 50.04 -31.86
N SER A 4 -28.71 49.64 -31.50
CA SER A 4 -29.06 48.24 -31.14
C SER A 4 -28.75 47.25 -32.27
N ARG A 5 -29.02 47.66 -33.51
CA ARG A 5 -28.94 46.78 -34.68
C ARG A 5 -27.50 46.50 -35.10
N SER A 6 -26.62 47.48 -34.95
CA SER A 6 -25.19 47.32 -35.23
C SER A 6 -24.49 46.45 -34.20
N VAL A 7 -24.87 46.58 -32.92
CA VAL A 7 -24.36 45.73 -31.85
C VAL A 7 -24.82 44.28 -32.02
N GLU A 8 -26.08 44.05 -32.42
CA GLU A 8 -26.58 42.70 -32.75
C GLU A 8 -25.81 42.06 -33.91
N GLN A 9 -25.55 42.80 -34.99
CA GLN A 9 -24.78 42.29 -36.13
C GLN A 9 -23.34 41.93 -35.74
N TRP A 10 -22.70 42.76 -34.91
CA TRP A 10 -21.36 42.49 -34.39
C TRP A 10 -21.33 41.28 -33.48
N ALA A 11 -22.30 41.15 -32.56
CA ALA A 11 -22.39 40.04 -31.64
C ALA A 11 -22.60 38.70 -32.39
N ASN A 12 -23.45 38.69 -33.42
CA ASN A 12 -23.68 37.50 -34.23
C ASN A 12 -22.42 37.09 -35.00
N LYS A 13 -21.75 38.05 -35.66
CA LYS A 13 -20.52 37.78 -36.41
C LYS A 13 -19.38 37.28 -35.52
N LEU A 14 -19.18 37.93 -34.36
CA LEU A 14 -18.18 37.51 -33.40
C LEU A 14 -18.48 36.11 -32.84
N GLY A 15 -19.76 35.80 -32.59
CA GLY A 15 -20.20 34.48 -32.13
C GLY A 15 -19.93 33.38 -33.15
N GLU A 16 -20.19 33.64 -34.43
CA GLU A 16 -19.88 32.71 -35.52
C GLU A 16 -18.38 32.47 -35.65
N GLU A 17 -17.56 33.52 -35.65
CA GLU A 17 -16.09 33.40 -35.74
C GLU A 17 -15.49 32.64 -34.55
N LEU A 18 -15.98 32.88 -33.33
CA LEU A 18 -15.55 32.15 -32.13
C LEU A 18 -15.99 30.68 -32.17
N TRP A 19 -17.18 30.38 -32.68
CA TRP A 19 -17.67 29.01 -32.85
C TRP A 19 -16.83 28.23 -33.87
N GLU A 20 -16.55 28.83 -35.03
CA GLU A 20 -15.71 28.23 -36.06
C GLU A 20 -14.27 28.02 -35.60
N LEU A 21 -13.69 29.01 -34.92
CA LEU A 21 -12.37 28.89 -34.31
C LEU A 21 -12.37 27.78 -33.25
N GLY A 22 -13.40 27.73 -32.40
CA GLY A 22 -13.58 26.71 -31.38
C GLY A 22 -13.62 25.31 -32.00
N LEU A 23 -14.40 25.11 -33.06
CA LEU A 23 -14.45 23.84 -33.80
C LEU A 23 -13.10 23.49 -34.45
N SER A 24 -12.45 24.47 -35.07
CA SER A 24 -11.16 24.27 -35.75
C SER A 24 -10.04 23.90 -34.78
N VAL A 25 -9.97 24.54 -33.61
CA VAL A 25 -8.94 24.30 -32.59
C VAL A 25 -9.22 23.01 -31.82
N THR A 26 -10.46 22.78 -31.38
CA THR A 26 -10.80 21.60 -30.58
C THR A 26 -10.86 20.32 -31.40
N LYS A 27 -11.05 20.42 -32.72
CA LYS A 27 -11.22 19.27 -33.62
C LYS A 27 -12.32 18.30 -33.14
N ALA A 28 -13.32 18.84 -32.43
CA ALA A 28 -14.44 18.08 -31.89
C ALA A 28 -15.18 17.23 -32.95
N PRO A 29 -15.46 17.73 -34.18
CA PRO A 29 -16.11 16.91 -35.18
C PRO A 29 -15.22 15.76 -35.67
N GLU A 30 -13.92 15.98 -35.85
CA GLU A 30 -12.96 14.95 -36.22
C GLU A 30 -12.92 13.85 -35.15
N ILE A 31 -12.80 14.21 -33.87
CA ILE A 31 -12.82 13.26 -32.74
C ILE A 31 -14.10 12.42 -32.77
N LYS A 32 -15.27 13.04 -32.93
CA LYS A 32 -16.56 12.33 -33.03
C LYS A 32 -16.61 11.36 -34.20
N THR A 33 -16.04 11.72 -35.35
CA THR A 33 -15.95 10.78 -36.49
C THR A 33 -14.98 9.64 -36.23
N THR A 34 -13.87 9.89 -35.51
CA THR A 34 -12.89 8.86 -35.13
C THR A 34 -13.50 7.81 -34.22
N TYR A 35 -14.32 8.19 -33.23
CA TYR A 35 -15.06 7.22 -32.40
C TYR A 35 -15.95 6.28 -33.22
N LYS A 36 -16.62 6.81 -34.26
CA LYS A 36 -17.43 6.00 -35.18
C LYS A 36 -16.56 5.10 -36.06
N LYS A 37 -15.44 5.62 -36.60
CA LYS A 37 -14.49 4.88 -37.44
C LYS A 37 -13.84 3.73 -36.68
N LEU A 38 -13.47 3.95 -35.42
CA LEU A 38 -12.87 2.95 -34.53
C LEU A 38 -13.90 1.98 -33.94
N ASN A 39 -15.17 2.07 -34.36
CA ASN A 39 -16.25 1.19 -33.91
C ASN A 39 -16.39 1.17 -32.38
N ALA A 40 -16.25 2.33 -31.73
CA ALA A 40 -16.46 2.44 -30.30
C ALA A 40 -17.92 2.08 -29.98
N ARG A 41 -18.10 1.06 -29.15
CA ARG A 41 -19.43 0.57 -28.75
C ARG A 41 -19.77 1.10 -27.37
N VAL A 42 -21.00 1.59 -27.22
CA VAL A 42 -21.58 1.86 -25.91
C VAL A 42 -22.18 0.55 -25.43
N LEU A 43 -21.56 -0.06 -24.42
CA LEU A 43 -22.09 -1.25 -23.77
C LEU A 43 -23.01 -0.81 -22.63
N PRO A 44 -24.19 -1.43 -22.46
CA PRO A 44 -25.01 -1.20 -21.28
C PRO A 44 -24.20 -1.60 -20.04
N THR A 45 -24.12 -0.69 -19.08
CA THR A 45 -23.45 -0.96 -17.81
C THR A 45 -24.50 -1.47 -16.83
N ASP A 46 -24.35 -2.72 -16.41
CA ASP A 46 -25.19 -3.32 -15.38
C ASP A 46 -24.66 -2.94 -13.99
N GLY A 47 -25.27 -1.94 -13.38
CA GLY A 47 -24.87 -1.45 -12.06
C GLY A 47 -25.04 -2.49 -10.95
N GLU A 48 -26.07 -3.32 -11.04
CA GLU A 48 -26.33 -4.38 -10.07
C GLU A 48 -25.30 -5.52 -10.21
N GLY A 49 -25.00 -5.92 -11.45
CA GLY A 49 -23.94 -6.88 -11.75
C GLY A 49 -22.55 -6.43 -11.26
N ILE A 50 -22.22 -5.15 -11.41
CA ILE A 50 -20.97 -4.58 -10.88
C ILE A 50 -20.97 -4.63 -9.35
N LEU A 51 -22.05 -4.21 -8.69
CA LEU A 51 -22.16 -4.25 -7.24
C LEU A 51 -22.01 -5.67 -6.70
N ASN A 52 -22.71 -6.63 -7.31
CA ASN A 52 -22.63 -8.04 -6.95
C ASN A 52 -21.20 -8.59 -7.11
N THR A 53 -20.50 -8.16 -8.16
CA THR A 53 -19.09 -8.54 -8.38
C THR A 53 -18.18 -7.97 -7.30
N ILE A 54 -18.35 -6.69 -6.94
CA ILE A 54 -17.59 -6.04 -5.87
C ILE A 54 -17.83 -6.76 -4.54
N VAL A 55 -19.10 -6.96 -4.17
CA VAL A 55 -19.48 -7.62 -2.91
C VAL A 55 -18.91 -9.03 -2.86
N SER A 56 -19.01 -9.81 -3.95
CA SER A 56 -18.44 -11.15 -4.04
C SER A 56 -16.92 -11.16 -3.83
N ASN A 57 -16.20 -10.26 -4.51
CA ASN A 57 -14.75 -10.16 -4.40
C ASN A 57 -14.30 -9.73 -3.01
N VAL A 58 -14.98 -8.75 -2.40
CA VAL A 58 -14.69 -8.29 -1.04
C VAL A 58 -14.98 -9.39 -0.02
N ASN A 59 -16.11 -10.09 -0.16
CA ASN A 59 -16.45 -11.22 0.70
C ASN A 59 -15.37 -12.32 0.62
N ARG A 60 -14.94 -12.67 -0.59
CA ARG A 60 -13.86 -13.64 -0.78
C ARG A 60 -12.55 -13.18 -0.15
N LEU A 61 -12.17 -11.91 -0.33
CA LEU A 61 -10.96 -11.33 0.25
C LEU A 61 -10.98 -11.40 1.78
N LEU A 62 -12.10 -11.02 2.40
CA LEU A 62 -12.24 -11.01 3.85
C LEU A 62 -12.20 -12.44 4.43
N LYS A 63 -12.83 -13.40 3.76
CA LYS A 63 -12.73 -14.82 4.13
C LYS A 63 -11.28 -15.31 4.07
N MET A 64 -10.56 -15.07 2.98
CA MET A 64 -9.16 -15.46 2.86
C MET A 64 -8.27 -14.83 3.94
N LYS A 65 -8.53 -13.55 4.29
CA LYS A 65 -7.83 -12.88 5.39
C LYS A 65 -8.16 -13.52 6.75
N MET A 66 -9.42 -13.86 6.99
CA MET A 66 -9.86 -14.55 8.20
C MET A 66 -9.22 -15.93 8.33
N ASP A 67 -9.23 -16.73 7.25
CA ASP A 67 -8.63 -18.06 7.21
C ASP A 67 -7.11 -17.99 7.50
N SER A 68 -6.42 -16.98 6.96
CA SER A 68 -5.00 -16.77 7.22
C SER A 68 -4.71 -16.43 8.69
N VAL A 69 -5.56 -15.61 9.32
CA VAL A 69 -5.43 -15.26 10.74
C VAL A 69 -5.70 -16.47 11.62
N MET A 70 -6.73 -17.26 11.31
CA MET A 70 -7.03 -18.50 12.04
C MET A 70 -5.85 -19.47 11.99
N CYS A 71 -5.27 -19.68 10.81
CA CYS A 71 -4.09 -20.55 10.67
C CYS A 71 -2.91 -20.08 11.54
N ILE A 72 -2.67 -18.76 11.63
CA ILE A 72 -1.63 -18.20 12.51
C ILE A 72 -1.95 -18.46 13.98
N ILE A 73 -3.22 -18.29 14.39
CA ILE A 73 -3.66 -18.55 15.76
C ILE A 73 -3.45 -20.03 16.11
N ASP A 74 -3.97 -20.94 15.29
CA ASP A 74 -3.88 -22.38 15.53
C ASP A 74 -2.42 -22.82 15.66
N THR A 75 -1.54 -22.34 14.75
CA THR A 75 -0.11 -22.65 14.80
C THR A 75 0.57 -22.05 16.04
N ALA A 76 0.19 -20.83 16.43
CA ALA A 76 0.75 -20.18 17.61
C ALA A 76 0.30 -20.84 18.91
N GLU A 77 -0.93 -21.35 18.98
CA GLU A 77 -1.45 -22.12 20.11
C GLU A 77 -0.72 -23.46 20.22
N GLU A 78 -0.60 -24.22 19.12
CA GLU A 78 0.14 -25.49 19.08
C GLU A 78 1.59 -25.33 19.54
N LEU A 79 2.33 -24.36 18.96
CA LEU A 79 3.72 -24.08 19.37
C LEU A 79 3.82 -23.64 20.83
N GLY A 80 2.85 -22.83 21.29
CA GLY A 80 2.80 -22.37 22.67
C GLY A 80 2.56 -23.50 23.68
N GLU A 81 1.83 -24.56 23.31
CA GLU A 81 1.60 -25.75 24.13
C GLU A 81 2.80 -26.71 24.13
N GLU A 82 3.49 -26.86 22.99
CA GLU A 82 4.69 -27.69 22.87
C GLU A 82 5.91 -27.12 23.61
N PHE A 83 5.87 -25.83 23.94
CA PHE A 83 6.99 -25.15 24.56
C PHE A 83 7.45 -25.80 25.87
N THR A 84 8.74 -26.11 25.95
CA THR A 84 9.40 -26.50 27.19
C THR A 84 10.53 -25.52 27.47
N SER A 85 10.52 -24.90 28.66
CA SER A 85 11.52 -23.90 29.05
C SER A 85 12.94 -24.50 29.12
N ILE A 86 13.76 -24.22 28.11
CA ILE A 86 15.18 -24.54 28.11
C ILE A 86 15.94 -23.28 28.54
N ALA A 87 16.45 -23.29 29.76
CA ALA A 87 16.95 -22.09 30.45
C ALA A 87 18.29 -21.52 29.91
N GLU A 88 18.87 -22.06 28.83
CA GLU A 88 20.28 -21.78 28.48
C GLU A 88 20.55 -21.35 27.03
N THR A 89 19.52 -21.15 26.19
CA THR A 89 19.75 -20.68 24.81
C THR A 89 19.71 -19.15 24.71
N LYS A 90 20.85 -18.55 24.36
CA LYS A 90 20.89 -17.17 23.85
C LYS A 90 20.00 -17.09 22.61
N TYR A 91 19.02 -16.19 22.62
CA TYR A 91 18.13 -15.98 21.50
C TYR A 91 18.58 -14.80 20.65
N SER A 92 18.22 -14.83 19.37
CA SER A 92 18.53 -13.74 18.43
C SER A 92 17.39 -13.55 17.45
N TYR A 93 17.01 -12.30 17.21
CA TYR A 93 15.85 -11.96 16.41
C TYR A 93 16.06 -10.70 15.59
N TYR A 94 15.18 -10.45 14.63
CA TYR A 94 15.18 -9.22 13.84
C TYR A 94 14.40 -8.14 14.62
N SER A 95 15.08 -7.11 15.11
CA SER A 95 14.46 -5.99 15.81
C SER A 95 14.00 -4.93 14.81
N ALA A 96 12.77 -4.45 14.97
CA ALA A 96 12.25 -3.35 14.14
C ALA A 96 12.99 -2.01 14.38
N LYS A 97 13.73 -1.90 15.49
CA LYS A 97 14.43 -0.66 15.88
C LYS A 97 15.95 -0.76 15.73
N TYR A 98 16.53 -1.90 16.09
CA TYR A 98 17.99 -2.06 16.24
C TYR A 98 18.63 -2.99 15.19
N SER A 99 17.84 -3.68 14.36
CA SER A 99 18.42 -4.48 13.27
C SER A 99 18.92 -3.57 12.16
N LEU A 100 20.20 -3.69 11.85
CA LEU A 100 20.87 -2.93 10.81
C LEU A 100 20.77 -3.66 9.47
N GLU A 101 20.81 -2.89 8.38
CA GLU A 101 21.08 -3.46 7.06
C GLU A 101 22.54 -3.94 6.96
N PRO A 102 22.86 -4.89 6.08
CA PRO A 102 24.24 -5.36 5.93
C PRO A 102 25.19 -4.20 5.57
N GLY A 103 26.18 -3.97 6.44
CA GLY A 103 27.12 -2.84 6.30
C GLY A 103 26.57 -1.49 6.78
N GLY A 104 25.41 -1.48 7.44
CA GLY A 104 24.89 -0.33 8.15
C GLY A 104 25.69 -0.05 9.41
N GLU A 105 25.96 1.23 9.67
CA GLU A 105 26.59 1.67 10.91
C GLU A 105 25.49 2.04 11.93
N PRO A 106 25.74 1.77 13.22
CA PRO A 106 24.87 2.20 14.31
C PRO A 106 24.72 3.73 14.33
N SER A 107 23.60 4.21 14.84
CA SER A 107 23.46 5.64 15.16
C SER A 107 24.27 6.01 16.41
N GLU A 108 24.73 7.26 16.49
CA GLU A 108 25.48 7.78 17.66
C GLU A 108 24.71 7.54 18.98
N SER A 109 23.38 7.67 18.94
CA SER A 109 22.51 7.40 20.10
C SER A 109 22.50 5.94 20.55
N GLU A 110 22.69 4.99 19.63
CA GLU A 110 22.69 3.55 19.95
C GLU A 110 24.02 3.11 20.55
N GLU A 111 25.11 3.79 20.19
CA GLU A 111 26.43 3.56 20.80
C GLU A 111 26.48 4.03 22.25
N GLU A 112 25.89 5.19 22.55
CA GLU A 112 25.80 5.73 23.91
C GLU A 112 24.94 4.85 24.84
N LEU A 113 23.96 4.13 24.29
CA LEU A 113 23.05 3.26 25.04
C LEU A 113 23.63 1.87 25.37
N GLY A 114 24.83 1.52 24.87
CA GLY A 114 25.48 0.25 25.21
C GLY A 114 24.71 -1.00 24.76
N ILE A 115 24.01 -0.91 23.63
CA ILE A 115 23.11 -1.95 23.11
C ILE A 115 23.89 -3.23 22.74
N ASP A 116 23.47 -4.40 23.25
CA ASP A 116 24.07 -5.69 22.90
C ASP A 116 23.69 -6.12 21.47
N ARG A 117 24.60 -5.89 20.53
CA ARG A 117 24.37 -6.18 19.10
C ARG A 117 24.37 -7.67 18.77
N GLN A 118 24.87 -8.55 19.63
CA GLN A 118 24.86 -10.00 19.34
C GLN A 118 23.44 -10.58 19.36
N MET A 119 22.50 -9.84 19.94
CA MET A 119 21.10 -10.22 20.09
C MET A 119 20.26 -9.90 18.83
N TYR A 120 20.62 -8.87 18.07
CA TYR A 120 19.86 -8.39 16.92
C TYR A 120 20.49 -8.85 15.60
N LYS A 121 19.69 -9.52 14.76
CA LYS A 121 20.13 -10.00 13.45
C LYS A 121 20.11 -8.87 12.42
N GLU A 122 21.05 -8.88 11.49
CA GLU A 122 21.04 -7.97 10.33
C GLU A 122 19.87 -8.29 9.40
N ILE A 123 19.18 -7.28 8.89
CA ILE A 123 18.00 -7.43 8.04
C ILE A 123 18.22 -6.83 6.65
N GLN A 124 17.91 -7.60 5.61
CA GLN A 124 17.95 -7.08 4.23
C GLN A 124 16.57 -6.53 3.84
N LEU A 125 16.51 -5.26 3.45
CA LEU A 125 15.29 -4.64 2.97
C LEU A 125 15.35 -4.46 1.45
N THR A 126 14.27 -4.83 0.76
CA THR A 126 14.15 -4.64 -0.69
C THR A 126 12.85 -3.90 -1.00
N PRO A 127 12.86 -2.96 -1.96
CA PRO A 127 11.63 -2.28 -2.38
C PRO A 127 10.61 -3.27 -2.93
N ASP A 128 9.40 -3.26 -2.39
CA ASP A 128 8.33 -4.17 -2.81
C ASP A 128 7.09 -3.40 -3.32
N GLN A 129 6.55 -3.83 -4.47
CA GLN A 129 5.41 -3.18 -5.11
C GLN A 129 4.11 -3.29 -4.29
N ALA A 130 3.90 -4.41 -3.58
CA ALA A 130 2.75 -4.59 -2.69
C ALA A 130 2.76 -3.59 -1.52
N PHE A 131 3.92 -3.03 -1.21
CA PHE A 131 4.14 -2.02 -0.18
C PHE A 131 4.44 -0.63 -0.78
N TYR A 132 3.99 -0.34 -2.01
CA TYR A 132 4.18 0.96 -2.67
C TYR A 132 5.66 1.36 -2.87
N GLY A 133 6.55 0.38 -3.00
CA GLY A 133 7.99 0.60 -3.15
C GLY A 133 8.72 0.89 -1.84
N ILE A 134 8.06 0.74 -0.69
CA ILE A 134 8.72 0.84 0.62
C ILE A 134 9.66 -0.38 0.76
N PRO A 135 10.92 -0.17 1.18
CA PRO A 135 11.83 -1.27 1.48
C PRO A 135 11.31 -2.12 2.64
N VAL A 136 11.10 -3.42 2.39
CA VAL A 136 10.60 -4.38 3.39
C VAL A 136 11.36 -5.69 3.30
N ASN A 137 11.29 -6.51 4.35
CA ASN A 137 11.72 -7.90 4.30
C ASN A 137 10.49 -8.81 4.22
N THR A 138 10.49 -9.77 3.29
CA THR A 138 9.39 -10.74 3.10
C THR A 138 9.75 -12.15 3.55
N THR A 139 10.99 -12.37 4.01
CA THR A 139 11.49 -13.68 4.48
C THR A 139 11.34 -13.88 5.98
N HIS A 140 11.40 -12.80 6.75
CA HIS A 140 11.43 -12.82 8.20
C HIS A 140 10.60 -11.68 8.77
N SER A 141 9.93 -11.95 9.89
CA SER A 141 9.21 -10.94 10.67
C SER A 141 10.17 -10.19 11.58
N ALA A 142 9.98 -8.89 11.71
CA ALA A 142 10.64 -8.08 12.71
C ALA A 142 9.78 -7.97 13.99
N VAL A 143 10.44 -7.87 15.14
CA VAL A 143 9.77 -7.70 16.44
C VAL A 143 9.93 -6.26 16.91
N HIS A 144 8.80 -5.66 17.25
CA HIS A 144 8.76 -4.34 17.87
C HIS A 144 8.73 -4.48 19.39
N VAL A 145 9.69 -3.83 20.05
CA VAL A 145 9.76 -3.71 21.51
C VAL A 145 9.59 -2.23 21.87
N PRO A 146 8.60 -1.88 22.70
CA PRO A 146 8.45 -0.52 23.20
C PRO A 146 9.69 -0.08 24.00
N THR A 147 10.03 1.20 23.96
CA THR A 147 11.25 1.74 24.60
C THR A 147 11.29 1.51 26.13
N ASP A 148 10.13 1.45 26.78
CA ASP A 148 10.03 1.27 28.24
C ASP A 148 10.11 -0.20 28.69
N VAL A 149 10.23 -1.15 27.74
CA VAL A 149 10.30 -2.59 28.02
C VAL A 149 11.71 -3.10 27.75
N ASP A 150 12.29 -3.75 28.76
CA ASP A 150 13.59 -4.40 28.65
C ASP A 150 13.47 -5.78 27.99
N ASP A 151 14.02 -5.89 26.78
CA ASP A 151 14.10 -7.14 26.02
C ASP A 151 15.11 -8.13 26.62
N GLN A 152 16.00 -7.69 27.51
CA GLN A 152 16.91 -8.57 28.26
C GLN A 152 16.27 -9.13 29.55
N SER A 153 14.98 -8.90 29.77
CA SER A 153 14.27 -9.45 30.92
C SER A 153 13.86 -10.91 30.69
N ASN A 154 13.96 -11.76 31.72
CA ASN A 154 13.64 -13.20 31.64
C ASN A 154 12.20 -13.49 31.16
N ILE A 155 11.27 -12.55 31.40
CA ILE A 155 9.89 -12.64 30.90
C ILE A 155 9.88 -12.52 29.38
N PHE A 156 10.68 -11.61 28.83
CA PHE A 156 10.81 -11.43 27.39
C PHE A 156 11.55 -12.60 26.71
N TYR A 157 12.56 -13.20 27.37
CA TYR A 157 13.19 -14.46 26.93
C TYR A 157 12.17 -15.58 26.70
N SER A 158 11.14 -15.67 27.55
CA SER A 158 10.10 -16.70 27.44
C SER A 158 9.17 -16.52 26.23
N LEU A 159 9.18 -15.36 25.56
CA LEU A 159 8.37 -15.11 24.36
C LEU A 159 9.09 -15.55 23.07
N PHE A 160 10.42 -15.52 23.06
CA PHE A 160 11.23 -15.85 21.88
C PHE A 160 11.71 -17.28 21.82
N ASN A 161 11.82 -17.91 22.98
CA ASN A 161 12.12 -19.33 23.06
C ASN A 161 10.84 -20.17 23.24
N ARG A 162 9.65 -19.55 23.34
CA ARG A 162 8.36 -20.25 23.39
C ARG A 162 8.15 -21.10 22.14
#